data_AF-A0A2S9FWD5-F1
#
_entry.id   AF-A0A2S9FWD5-F1
#
_cell.length_a   1.000
_cell.length_b   1.000
_cell.length_c   1.000
_cell.angle_alpha   90.00
_cell.angle_beta   90.00
_cell.angle_gamma   90.00
#
_symmetry.space_group_name_H-M   'P 1'
#
loop_
_entity.id
_entity.type
_entity.pdbx_description
1 polymer ?
#
loop_
_entity_poly.entity_id
_entity_poly.type
_entity_poly.pdbx_seq_one_letter_code
_entity_poly.pdbx_strand_id
1 'polypeptide(L)'
;GTVAVPIDYAKPEGAQAQLAVLKVPASGSRIGVLVVNPGGPGASAVDTVASMGAALADTDILRHFDLVGIDPRGVGHSTPTLRC
;
A
#
# COMPACT_ATOMS: atom_id res chain seq x y z
N GLY A 1 -8.59 0.96 0.91
CA GLY A 1 -9.12 2.03 0.03
C GLY A 1 -8.40 1.98 -1.30
N THR A 2 -8.66 2.92 -2.20
CA THR A 2 -7.94 3.01 -3.48
C THR A 2 -7.52 4.44 -3.80
N VAL A 3 -6.47 4.58 -4.62
CA VAL A 3 -5.99 5.85 -5.18
C VAL A 3 -5.94 5.72 -6.69
N ALA A 4 -6.60 6.63 -7.40
CA ALA A 4 -6.53 6.70 -8.85
C ALA A 4 -5.21 7.33 -9.30
N VAL A 5 -4.53 6.72 -10.27
CA VAL A 5 -3.36 7.27 -10.94
C VAL A 5 -3.48 7.06 -12.46
N PRO A 6 -2.95 7.96 -13.30
CA PRO A 6 -3.01 7.76 -14.74
C PRO A 6 -2.15 6.57 -15.15
N ILE A 7 -2.66 5.80 -16.12
CA ILE A 7 -1.90 4.73 -16.78
C ILE A 7 -0.69 5.34 -17.49
N ASP A 8 -0.93 6.42 -18.23
CA ASP A 8 0.08 7.22 -18.92
C ASP A 8 0.12 8.63 -18.30
N TYR A 9 1.21 8.95 -17.60
CA TYR A 9 1.37 10.27 -16.97
C TYR A 9 1.45 11.43 -17.97
N ALA A 10 1.77 11.18 -19.25
CA ALA A 10 1.69 12.21 -20.30
C ALA A 10 0.24 12.51 -20.73
N LYS A 11 -0.71 11.65 -20.33
CA LYS A 11 -2.16 11.80 -20.55
C LYS A 11 -2.90 11.70 -19.19
N PRO A 12 -2.78 12.70 -18.31
CA PRO A 12 -3.24 12.61 -16.92
C PRO A 12 -4.76 12.41 -16.79
N GLU A 13 -5.53 12.86 -17.78
CA GLU A 13 -6.99 12.72 -17.88
C GLU A 13 -7.42 11.42 -18.59
N GLY A 14 -6.47 10.60 -19.04
CA GLY A 14 -6.72 9.34 -19.73
C GLY A 14 -7.14 8.21 -18.79
N ALA A 15 -6.94 6.97 -19.26
CA ALA A 15 -7.22 5.77 -18.49
C ALA A 15 -6.49 5.79 -17.13
N GLN A 16 -7.20 5.38 -16.08
CA GLN A 16 -6.71 5.36 -14.70
C GLN A 16 -6.50 3.92 -14.23
N ALA A 17 -5.47 3.71 -13.41
CA ALA A 17 -5.34 2.54 -12.56
C ALA A 17 -5.81 2.88 -11.14
N GLN A 18 -6.48 1.94 -10.48
CA GLN A 18 -6.84 2.04 -9.08
C GLN A 18 -5.81 1.29 -8.25
N LEU A 19 -4.96 2.02 -7.53
CA LEU A 19 -3.99 1.43 -6.62
C LEU A 19 -4.66 1.08 -5.30
N ALA A 20 -4.61 -0.18 -4.89
CA ALA A 20 -5.12 -0.60 -3.59
C ALA A 20 -4.18 -0.13 -2.47
N VAL A 21 -4.78 0.40 -1.41
CA VAL A 21 -4.07 0.94 -0.25
C VAL A 21 -4.66 0.39 1.04
N LEU A 22 -3.79 -0.10 1.91
CA LEU A 22 -4.10 -0.47 3.28
C LEU A 22 -3.36 0.47 4.24
N LYS A 23 -4.03 0.84 5.33
CA LYS A 23 -3.42 1.54 6.45
C LYS A 23 -3.71 0.77 7.75
N VAL A 24 -2.67 0.41 8.48
CA VAL A 24 -2.78 0.04 9.90
C VAL A 24 -2.41 1.29 10.71
N PRO A 25 -3.34 1.88 11.48
CA PRO A 25 -3.07 3.11 12.20
C PRO A 25 -2.07 2.91 13.34
N ALA A 26 -1.32 3.95 13.67
CA ALA A 26 -0.49 3.96 14.86
C ALA A 26 -1.34 3.72 16.12
N SER A 27 -0.82 2.97 17.09
CA SER A 27 -1.53 2.65 18.34
C SER A 27 -1.37 3.74 19.42
N GLY A 28 -0.43 4.66 19.27
CA GLY A 28 -0.12 5.70 20.25
C GLY A 28 0.12 7.09 19.64
N SER A 29 1.17 7.78 20.12
CA SER A 29 1.52 9.12 19.65
C SER A 29 2.14 9.06 18.26
N ARG A 30 1.34 9.44 17.26
CA ARG A 30 1.71 9.36 15.85
C ARG A 30 2.75 10.40 15.44
N ILE A 31 3.86 9.92 14.89
CA ILE A 31 4.89 10.72 14.19
C ILE A 31 4.50 10.90 12.72
N GLY A 32 4.12 9.82 12.03
CA GLY A 32 3.90 9.89 10.58
C GLY A 32 3.47 8.57 9.94
N VAL A 33 3.74 8.46 8.64
CA VAL A 33 3.44 7.27 7.83
C VAL A 33 4.74 6.55 7.48
N LEU A 34 4.78 5.24 7.69
CA LEU A 34 5.82 4.36 7.18
C LEU A 34 5.25 3.56 6.01
N VAL A 35 5.72 3.86 4.79
CA VAL A 35 5.27 3.18 3.56
C VAL A 35 6.14 1.96 3.31
N VAL A 36 5.50 0.81 3.07
CA VAL A 36 6.17 -0.49 2.88
C VAL A 36 6.06 -0.92 1.42
N ASN A 37 7.17 -1.40 0.86
CA ASN A 37 7.22 -2.12 -0.40
C ASN A 37 7.95 -3.46 -0.18
N PRO A 38 7.29 -4.62 -0.29
CA PRO A 38 7.87 -5.94 0.00
C PRO A 38 8.82 -6.46 -1.08
N GLY A 39 8.89 -5.83 -2.26
CA GLY A 39 9.70 -6.33 -3.37
C GLY A 39 8.97 -7.37 -4.24
N GLY A 40 9.68 -8.42 -4.68
CA GLY A 40 9.23 -9.38 -5.70
C GLY A 40 9.99 -9.18 -7.01
N PRO A 41 9.56 -8.28 -7.94
CA PRO A 41 8.32 -7.49 -7.97
C PRO A 41 7.05 -8.36 -8.09
N GLY A 42 5.88 -7.80 -7.80
CA GLY A 42 4.59 -8.51 -7.89
C GLY A 42 4.02 -9.00 -6.55
N ALA A 43 4.72 -8.78 -5.44
CA ALA A 43 4.18 -9.04 -4.11
C ALA A 43 3.20 -7.92 -3.68
N SER A 44 2.12 -8.32 -3.02
CA SER A 44 1.10 -7.42 -2.47
C SER A 44 1.61 -6.72 -1.21
N ALA A 45 1.74 -5.40 -1.27
CA ALA A 45 2.09 -4.57 -0.11
C ALA A 45 0.91 -4.45 0.86
N VAL A 46 -0.33 -4.51 0.36
CA VAL A 46 -1.55 -4.57 1.17
C VAL A 46 -1.51 -5.81 2.07
N ASP A 47 -1.27 -6.99 1.51
CA ASP A 47 -1.25 -8.24 2.29
C ASP A 47 -0.05 -8.26 3.25
N THR A 48 1.09 -7.74 2.81
CA THR A 48 2.28 -7.58 3.66
C THR A 48 1.97 -6.70 4.87
N VAL A 49 1.41 -5.51 4.66
CA VAL A 49 1.13 -4.58 5.77
C VAL A 49 0.02 -5.11 6.69
N ALA A 50 -0.95 -5.86 6.18
CA ALA A 50 -1.92 -6.56 7.02
C ALA A 50 -1.23 -7.52 7.99
N SER A 51 -0.28 -8.33 7.51
CA SER A 51 0.49 -9.23 8.37
C SER A 51 1.44 -8.50 9.33
N MET A 52 2.10 -7.42 8.88
CA MET A 52 3.00 -6.62 9.69
C MET A 52 2.28 -5.94 10.86
N GLY A 53 1.03 -5.52 10.67
CA GLY A 53 0.23 -4.90 11.75
C GLY A 53 0.13 -5.79 12.98
N ALA A 54 -0.09 -7.09 12.80
CA ALA A 54 -0.09 -8.05 13.90
C ALA A 54 1.32 -8.30 14.46
N ALA A 55 2.32 -8.47 13.58
CA ALA A 55 3.69 -8.75 13.99
C ALA A 55 4.36 -7.59 14.76
N LEU A 56 3.90 -6.35 14.55
CA LEU A 56 4.47 -5.14 15.13
C LEU A 56 3.62 -4.51 16.25
N ALA A 57 2.53 -5.17 16.67
CA ALA A 57 1.52 -4.62 17.57
C ALA A 57 2.08 -3.91 18.82
N ASP A 58 3.08 -4.53 19.46
CA ASP A 58 3.67 -4.05 20.72
C ASP A 58 5.00 -3.30 20.53
N THR A 59 5.36 -2.99 19.29
CA THR A 59 6.64 -2.33 18.98
C THR A 59 6.50 -0.81 18.92
N ASP A 60 7.64 -0.12 19.07
CA ASP A 60 7.73 1.33 18.91
C ASP A 60 7.34 1.78 17.49
N ILE A 61 7.51 0.89 16.50
CA ILE A 61 7.11 1.17 15.12
C ILE A 61 5.61 1.38 15.03
N LEU A 62 4.78 0.42 15.49
CA LEU A 62 3.34 0.60 15.42
C LEU A 62 2.82 1.60 16.46
N ARG A 63 3.57 1.87 17.53
CA ARG A 63 3.20 2.95 18.46
C ARG A 63 3.24 4.33 17.82
N HIS A 64 4.19 4.55 16.90
CA HIS A 64 4.49 5.87 16.38
C HIS A 64 4.18 6.06 14.88
N PHE A 65 3.96 5.01 14.10
CA PHE A 65 3.73 5.13 12.66
C PHE A 65 2.45 4.43 12.20
N ASP A 66 1.72 5.10 11.31
CA ASP A 66 0.76 4.41 10.46
C ASP A 66 1.54 3.56 9.46
N LEU A 67 1.31 2.25 9.43
CA LEU A 67 1.86 1.39 8.40
C LEU A 67 0.98 1.49 7.15
N VAL A 68 1.57 1.82 6.01
CA VAL A 68 0.84 1.93 4.75
C VAL A 68 1.46 1.03 3.70
N GLY A 69 0.62 0.18 3.11
CA GLY A 69 0.97 -0.67 1.98
C GLY A 69 0.20 -0.20 0.75
N ILE A 70 0.89 -0.07 -0.38
CA ILE A 70 0.29 0.29 -1.67
C ILE A 70 0.66 -0.80 -2.66
N ASP A 71 -0.34 -1.51 -3.16
CA ASP A 71 -0.11 -2.49 -4.21
C ASP A 71 0.27 -1.76 -5.51
N PRO A 72 1.43 -2.04 -6.12
CA PRO A 72 1.81 -1.41 -7.38
C PRO A 72 0.77 -1.66 -8.50
N ARG A 73 0.82 -0.83 -9.55
CA ARG A 73 -0.04 -1.03 -10.74
C ARG A 73 0.13 -2.45 -11.28
N GLY A 74 -0.98 -3.15 -11.56
CA GLY A 74 -0.94 -4.51 -12.08
C GLY A 74 -0.78 -5.62 -11.03
N VAL A 75 -0.64 -5.28 -9.73
CA VAL A 75 -0.28 -6.22 -8.67
C VAL A 75 -1.39 -6.33 -7.63
N GLY A 76 -1.56 -7.53 -7.06
CA GLY A 76 -2.40 -7.76 -5.88
C GLY A 76 -3.84 -7.30 -6.09
N HIS A 77 -4.27 -6.39 -5.22
CA HIS A 77 -5.63 -5.83 -5.21
C HIS A 77 -5.78 -4.58 -6.10
N SER A 78 -4.70 -4.09 -6.71
CA SER A 78 -4.75 -2.97 -7.65
C SER A 78 -5.36 -3.39 -8.99
N THR A 79 -6.14 -2.49 -9.61
CA THR A 79 -6.79 -2.76 -10.90
C THR A 79 -6.35 -1.78 -12.00
N PRO A 80 -6.21 -2.25 -13.25
CA PRO A 80 -6.33 -3.65 -13.70
C PRO A 80 -5.16 -4.52 -13.20
N THR A 81 -5.41 -5.82 -13.03
CA THR A 81 -4.37 -6.82 -12.66
C THR A 81 -3.68 -7.36 -13.91
N LEU A 82 -2.38 -7.65 -13.83
CA LEU A 82 -1.66 -8.34 -14.90
C LEU A 82 -2.01 -9.83 -14.89
N ARG A 83 -2.40 -10.36 -16.05
CA ARG A 83 -2.61 -11.79 -16.30
C ARG A 83 -2.10 -12.11 -17.70
N CYS A 84 -1.45 -13.26 -17.83
CA CYS A 84 -0.91 -13.78 -19.09
C CYS A 84 -1.67 -15.06 -19.47
#